data_AF-A0AAP9EQ08-F1
#
_entry.id   AF-A0AAP9EQ08-F1
#
_cell.length_a   1.000
_cell.length_b   1.000
_cell.length_c   1.000
_cell.angle_alpha   90.00
_cell.angle_beta   90.00
_cell.angle_gamma   90.00
#
_symmetry.space_group_name_H-M   'P 1'
#
loop_
_entity.id
_entity.type
_entity.pdbx_description
1 polymer ?
#
loop_
_entity_poly.entity_id
_entity_poly.type
_entity_poly.pdbx_seq_one_letter_code
_entity_poly.pdbx_strand_id
1 'polypeptide(L)'
;MKLFSCQCCQQALYFENTTCESCHHPVGYLPGLSALTALEPAGHGRWHPMEPQVRNAELVYCSNHDHDACNWLTTPSQTGQPPVCFACRFNRTIPNLEDPKNLERWRKIEVAKHRLFYTLMRLKLPIRSWREDPNNGLAFNFLDDAPDGSAPVMTGHNNGLVTLAIREADDAERERMRVEMGEYYRTLLGHFRHEIGHYYWNVLVRDAGRLESCRAIFGDDSQDYQDALQRHYNNPPPEDWRERHVSSYATSHPWEDFAETWAHYLHIVSTLETAWAYGVTIHPGIPDPSTLSTDGPMNDPYLTATFDEIMDAWVPLTSAVNSLNRSMGLADFYPFVLTAGVREKLAFIHALIRETQALR
;
A
#
# COMPACT_ATOMS: atom_id res chain seq x y z
N MET A 1 2.43 -8.98 4.54
CA MET A 1 2.04 -8.68 5.94
C MET A 1 2.47 -9.81 6.81
N LYS A 2 3.26 -9.50 7.84
CA LYS A 2 3.70 -10.50 8.81
C LYS A 2 2.53 -11.09 9.58
N LEU A 3 2.73 -12.30 10.10
CA LEU A 3 1.84 -12.92 11.07
C LEU A 3 2.13 -12.41 12.48
N PHE A 4 1.09 -12.32 13.29
CA PHE A 4 1.18 -11.96 14.69
C PHE A 4 0.70 -13.13 15.56
N SER A 5 1.03 -13.10 16.85
CA SER A 5 0.59 -14.11 17.81
C SER A 5 -0.08 -13.45 19.01
N CYS A 6 -1.23 -13.97 19.43
CA CYS A 6 -1.90 -13.52 20.63
C CYS A 6 -1.03 -13.84 21.86
N GLN A 7 -0.66 -12.83 22.64
CA GLN A 7 0.18 -12.99 23.82
C GLN A 7 -0.49 -13.85 24.93
N CYS A 8 -1.82 -14.01 24.90
CA CYS A 8 -2.58 -14.81 25.86
C CYS A 8 -2.59 -16.31 25.52
N CYS A 9 -2.88 -16.68 24.26
CA CYS A 9 -3.13 -18.08 23.88
C CYS A 9 -2.30 -18.58 22.68
N GLN A 10 -1.41 -17.75 22.14
CA GLN A 10 -0.55 -18.05 20.98
C GLN A 10 -1.28 -18.30 19.65
N GLN A 11 -2.59 -18.04 19.58
CA GLN A 11 -3.34 -18.08 18.33
C GLN A 11 -2.77 -17.08 17.33
N ALA A 12 -2.67 -17.49 16.07
CA ALA A 12 -2.29 -16.60 14.98
C ALA A 12 -3.30 -15.44 14.84
N LEU A 13 -2.76 -14.24 14.70
CA LEU A 13 -3.52 -13.01 14.48
C LEU A 13 -3.14 -12.40 13.13
N TYR A 14 -4.15 -11.85 12.48
CA TYR A 14 -4.10 -11.17 11.18
C TYR A 14 -4.28 -9.68 11.38
N PHE A 15 -3.69 -8.90 10.47
CA PHE A 15 -3.54 -7.45 10.61
C PHE A 15 -4.83 -6.70 10.96
N GLU A 16 -5.97 -7.13 10.44
CA GLU A 16 -7.28 -6.51 10.65
C GLU A 16 -8.04 -7.03 11.88
N ASN A 17 -7.53 -8.04 12.60
CA ASN A 17 -8.23 -8.57 13.77
C ASN A 17 -8.41 -7.49 14.84
N THR A 18 -9.60 -7.46 15.45
CA THR A 18 -9.95 -6.66 16.63
C THR A 18 -10.13 -7.52 17.87
N THR A 19 -10.27 -8.83 17.70
CA THR A 19 -10.41 -9.82 18.78
C THR A 19 -9.65 -11.10 18.41
N CYS A 20 -9.08 -11.79 19.40
CA CYS A 20 -8.55 -13.13 19.22
C CYS A 20 -9.68 -14.16 19.11
N GLU A 21 -9.73 -14.94 18.04
CA GLU A 21 -10.80 -15.92 17.81
C GLU A 21 -10.80 -17.09 18.81
N SER A 22 -9.65 -17.36 19.45
CA SER A 22 -9.51 -18.48 20.39
C SER A 22 -9.81 -18.09 21.83
N CYS A 23 -9.21 -17.00 22.35
CA CYS A 23 -9.38 -16.58 23.75
C CYS A 23 -10.26 -15.35 23.94
N HIS A 24 -10.80 -14.79 22.85
CA HIS A 24 -11.71 -13.63 22.84
C HIS A 24 -11.17 -12.35 23.47
N HIS A 25 -9.86 -12.27 23.73
CA HIS A 25 -9.26 -11.01 24.14
C HIS A 25 -9.37 -9.97 23.01
N PRO A 26 -9.75 -8.72 23.31
CA PRO A 26 -9.59 -7.63 22.38
C PRO A 26 -8.13 -7.52 21.96
N VAL A 27 -7.89 -7.19 20.70
CA VAL A 27 -6.55 -6.94 20.17
C VAL A 27 -6.51 -5.59 19.47
N GLY A 28 -5.33 -4.97 19.45
CA GLY A 28 -5.12 -3.70 18.77
C GLY A 28 -3.73 -3.59 18.18
N TYR A 29 -3.60 -2.80 17.13
CA TYR A 29 -2.33 -2.60 16.43
C TYR A 29 -1.53 -1.46 17.03
N LEU A 30 -0.28 -1.74 17.39
CA LEU A 30 0.73 -0.81 17.89
C LEU A 30 1.61 -0.36 16.72
N PRO A 31 1.38 0.83 16.13
CA PRO A 31 2.15 1.30 14.99
C PRO A 31 3.65 1.41 15.28
N GLY A 32 4.04 1.90 16.46
CA GLY A 32 5.46 2.09 16.82
C GLY A 32 6.27 0.81 16.89
N LEU A 33 5.64 -0.33 17.18
CA LEU A 33 6.29 -1.65 17.25
C LEU A 33 5.98 -2.53 16.05
N SER A 34 5.15 -2.02 15.12
CA SER A 34 4.51 -2.82 14.09
C SER A 34 3.91 -4.11 14.65
N ALA A 35 3.15 -4.10 15.75
CA ALA A 35 2.69 -5.33 16.45
C ALA A 35 1.18 -5.34 16.69
N LEU A 36 0.51 -6.49 16.59
CA LEU A 36 -0.80 -6.70 17.21
C LEU A 36 -0.63 -7.21 18.63
N THR A 37 -1.38 -6.64 19.56
CA THR A 37 -1.30 -6.99 20.97
C THR A 37 -2.68 -7.28 21.53
N ALA A 38 -2.80 -8.34 22.34
CA ALA A 38 -3.95 -8.55 23.20
C ALA A 38 -4.02 -7.44 24.27
N LEU A 39 -5.23 -7.12 24.71
CA LEU A 39 -5.51 -5.97 25.55
C LEU A 39 -6.23 -6.39 26.83
N GLU A 40 -5.77 -5.85 27.96
CA GLU A 40 -6.43 -5.94 29.25
C GLU A 40 -7.13 -4.61 29.57
N PRO A 41 -8.38 -4.60 30.09
CA PRO A 41 -9.06 -3.37 30.45
C PRO A 41 -8.32 -2.59 31.55
N ALA A 42 -8.08 -1.30 31.34
CA ALA A 42 -7.54 -0.37 32.33
C ALA A 42 -8.63 0.56 32.94
N GLY A 43 -9.89 0.38 32.53
CA GLY A 43 -11.03 1.22 32.93
C GLY A 43 -11.18 2.48 32.07
N HIS A 44 -12.37 3.09 32.09
CA HIS A 44 -12.70 4.32 31.34
C HIS A 44 -12.33 4.29 29.85
N GLY A 45 -12.51 3.14 29.18
CA GLY A 45 -12.18 2.97 27.75
C GLY A 45 -10.69 2.88 27.45
N ARG A 46 -9.83 2.76 28.47
CA ARG A 46 -8.38 2.57 28.34
C ARG A 46 -8.00 1.09 28.42
N TRP A 47 -6.86 0.77 27.83
CA TRP A 47 -6.34 -0.59 27.69
C TRP A 47 -4.85 -0.65 28.06
N HIS A 48 -4.47 -1.74 28.73
CA HIS A 48 -3.09 -2.15 28.89
C HIS A 48 -2.75 -3.17 27.79
N PRO A 49 -1.76 -2.91 26.92
CA PRO A 49 -1.30 -3.89 25.95
C PRO A 49 -0.52 -5.01 26.64
N MET A 50 -0.70 -6.24 26.16
CA MET A 50 0.07 -7.40 26.64
C MET A 50 1.45 -7.50 25.98
N GLU A 51 1.79 -6.62 25.04
CA GLU A 51 3.11 -6.50 24.42
C GLU A 51 4.16 -6.07 25.46
N PRO A 52 5.19 -6.91 25.73
CA PRO A 52 6.14 -6.66 26.81
C PRO A 52 6.80 -5.28 26.80
N GLN A 53 7.11 -4.74 25.61
CA GLN A 53 7.81 -3.45 25.49
C GLN A 53 6.97 -2.25 25.96
N VAL A 54 5.64 -2.38 26.00
CA VAL A 54 4.71 -1.30 26.34
C VAL A 54 3.69 -1.72 27.39
N ARG A 55 3.95 -2.79 28.16
CA ARG A 55 2.99 -3.39 29.09
C ARG A 55 2.42 -2.43 30.14
N ASN A 56 3.19 -1.40 30.52
CA ASN A 56 2.78 -0.39 31.49
C ASN A 56 2.13 0.85 30.85
N ALA A 57 2.00 0.88 29.52
CA ALA A 57 1.32 1.98 28.83
C ALA A 57 -0.20 1.87 29.04
N GLU A 58 -0.86 3.02 29.11
CA GLU A 58 -2.31 3.13 28.95
C GLU A 58 -2.61 3.68 27.57
N LEU A 59 -3.30 2.88 26.76
CA LEU A 59 -3.64 3.22 25.38
C LEU A 59 -5.15 3.24 25.20
N VAL A 60 -5.59 3.84 24.10
CA VAL A 60 -6.98 3.84 23.64
C VAL A 60 -7.01 3.41 22.18
N TYR A 61 -8.15 2.89 21.73
CA TYR A 61 -8.39 2.74 20.30
C TYR A 61 -8.47 4.11 19.62
N CYS A 62 -8.10 4.15 18.35
CA CYS A 62 -8.47 5.24 17.45
C CYS A 62 -10.00 5.46 17.49
N SER A 63 -10.47 6.70 17.41
CA SER A 63 -11.89 7.03 17.34
C SER A 63 -12.61 6.34 16.17
N ASN A 64 -11.89 6.05 15.08
CA ASN A 64 -12.45 5.34 13.93
C ASN A 64 -12.74 3.85 14.23
N HIS A 65 -12.32 3.33 15.39
CA HIS A 65 -12.67 1.99 15.85
C HIS A 65 -14.17 1.85 16.14
N ASP A 66 -14.83 2.91 16.62
CA ASP A 66 -16.27 2.93 16.89
C ASP A 66 -17.11 2.71 15.62
N HIS A 67 -16.48 2.88 14.45
CA HIS A 67 -17.04 2.65 13.14
C HIS A 67 -16.54 1.36 12.47
N ASP A 68 -15.86 0.45 13.18
CA ASP A 68 -15.21 -0.75 12.63
C ASP A 68 -14.22 -0.46 11.48
N ALA A 69 -13.68 0.75 11.41
CA ALA A 69 -12.79 1.18 10.33
C ALA A 69 -11.31 1.15 10.74
N CYS A 70 -11.00 0.93 12.01
CA CYS A 70 -9.63 0.95 12.53
C CYS A 70 -9.49 0.03 13.75
N ASN A 71 -8.37 -0.69 13.86
CA ASN A 71 -7.97 -1.43 15.06
C ASN A 71 -6.67 -0.89 15.70
N TRP A 72 -6.20 0.28 15.25
CA TRP A 72 -4.94 0.84 15.73
C TRP A 72 -5.13 1.55 17.08
N LEU A 73 -4.12 1.38 17.94
CA LEU A 73 -4.03 2.01 19.24
C LEU A 73 -3.28 3.34 19.14
N THR A 74 -3.60 4.26 20.05
CA THR A 74 -2.94 5.55 20.18
C THR A 74 -2.93 5.99 21.64
N THR A 75 -2.19 7.06 21.94
CA THR A 75 -2.16 7.66 23.27
C THR A 75 -3.48 8.37 23.56
N PRO A 76 -3.98 8.35 24.81
CA PRO A 76 -5.14 9.14 25.22
C PRO A 76 -4.98 10.62 24.86
N SER A 77 -6.07 11.26 24.44
CA SER A 77 -6.09 12.68 24.10
C SER A 77 -5.94 13.54 25.36
N GLN A 78 -5.03 14.50 25.33
CA GLN A 78 -4.84 15.48 26.41
C GLN A 78 -5.80 16.67 26.29
N THR A 79 -6.39 16.90 25.11
CA THR A 79 -7.16 18.10 24.77
C THR A 79 -8.67 17.86 24.71
N GLY A 80 -9.13 16.65 25.08
CA GLY A 80 -10.54 16.24 25.02
C GLY A 80 -11.06 15.94 23.62
N GLN A 81 -10.27 16.16 22.57
CA GLN A 81 -10.60 15.75 21.21
C GLN A 81 -10.58 14.22 21.06
N PRO A 82 -11.40 13.61 20.19
CA PRO A 82 -11.34 12.18 19.93
C PRO A 82 -9.92 11.73 19.51
N PRO A 83 -9.38 10.66 20.10
CA PRO A 83 -8.02 10.22 19.81
C PRO A 83 -7.94 9.60 18.41
N VAL A 84 -7.06 10.09 17.55
CA VAL A 84 -6.83 9.53 16.20
C VAL A 84 -5.44 8.88 16.12
N CYS A 85 -5.37 7.68 15.53
CA CYS A 85 -4.11 6.97 15.34
C CYS A 85 -3.23 7.60 14.25
N PHE A 86 -1.99 7.12 14.15
CA PHE A 86 -1.02 7.64 13.18
C PHE A 86 -1.52 7.62 11.73
N ALA A 87 -2.19 6.56 11.27
CA ALA A 87 -2.71 6.49 9.90
C ALA A 87 -3.99 7.31 9.70
N CYS A 88 -4.92 7.29 10.66
CA CYS A 88 -6.19 8.02 10.55
C CYS A 88 -6.01 9.54 10.64
N ARG A 89 -4.95 10.04 11.30
CA ARG A 89 -4.64 11.49 11.32
C ARG A 89 -4.35 12.06 9.93
N PHE A 90 -4.06 11.20 8.94
CA PHE A 90 -3.84 11.60 7.55
C PHE A 90 -5.15 11.84 6.76
N ASN A 91 -6.31 11.54 7.35
CA ASN A 91 -7.61 11.86 6.73
C ASN A 91 -7.90 13.34 6.92
N ARG A 92 -7.91 14.08 5.82
CA ARG A 92 -8.37 15.47 5.78
C ARG A 92 -9.89 15.53 5.64
N THR A 93 -10.44 14.70 4.75
CA THR A 93 -11.89 14.60 4.52
C THR A 93 -12.31 13.14 4.47
N ILE A 94 -13.39 12.79 5.18
CA ILE A 94 -14.06 11.49 5.14
C ILE A 94 -15.49 11.69 4.63
N PRO A 95 -16.13 10.66 4.05
CA PRO A 95 -17.51 10.79 3.56
C PRO A 95 -18.50 10.93 4.72
N ASN A 96 -19.75 11.29 4.39
CA ASN A 96 -20.84 11.27 5.38
C ASN A 96 -21.11 9.83 5.82
N LEU A 97 -20.81 9.52 7.09
CA LEU A 97 -20.98 8.19 7.67
C LEU A 97 -22.42 7.88 8.12
N GLU A 98 -23.33 8.86 8.06
CA GLU A 98 -24.76 8.63 8.28
C GLU A 98 -25.40 7.81 7.15
N ASP A 99 -24.79 7.82 5.94
CA ASP A 99 -25.15 6.89 4.87
C ASP A 99 -24.45 5.54 5.11
N PRO A 100 -25.21 4.44 5.33
CA PRO A 100 -24.63 3.12 5.55
C PRO A 100 -23.73 2.63 4.41
N LYS A 101 -24.01 3.01 3.16
CA LYS A 101 -23.17 2.64 2.01
C LYS A 101 -21.82 3.34 2.07
N ASN A 102 -21.80 4.59 2.49
CA ASN A 102 -20.58 5.35 2.65
C ASN A 102 -19.74 4.83 3.81
N LEU A 103 -20.38 4.43 4.91
CA LEU A 103 -19.71 3.74 6.01
C LEU A 103 -19.04 2.43 5.54
N GLU A 104 -19.75 1.58 4.79
CA GLU A 104 -19.18 0.33 4.26
C GLU A 104 -17.98 0.59 3.33
N ARG A 105 -18.15 1.51 2.36
CA ARG A 105 -17.09 1.89 1.42
C ARG A 105 -15.88 2.47 2.15
N TRP A 106 -16.10 3.33 3.12
CA TRP A 106 -15.04 3.94 3.90
C TRP A 106 -14.27 2.91 4.75
N ARG A 107 -14.93 1.90 5.32
CA ARG A 107 -14.25 0.78 6.00
C ARG A 107 -13.27 0.06 5.07
N LYS A 108 -13.69 -0.27 3.84
CA LYS A 108 -12.81 -0.90 2.83
C LYS A 108 -11.61 -0.01 2.47
N ILE A 109 -11.85 1.30 2.33
CA ILE A 109 -10.81 2.30 2.07
C ILE A 109 -9.81 2.37 3.22
N GLU A 110 -10.29 2.45 4.47
CA GLU A 110 -9.41 2.50 5.64
C GLU A 110 -8.59 1.22 5.76
N VAL A 111 -9.13 0.02 5.51
CA VAL A 111 -8.34 -1.23 5.49
C VAL A 111 -7.18 -1.12 4.48
N ALA A 112 -7.47 -0.69 3.25
CA ALA A 112 -6.44 -0.51 2.23
C ALA A 112 -5.40 0.54 2.64
N LYS A 113 -5.83 1.68 3.18
CA LYS A 113 -4.94 2.74 3.66
C LYS A 113 -4.08 2.27 4.84
N HIS A 114 -4.62 1.53 5.81
CA HIS A 114 -3.83 0.98 6.92
C HIS A 114 -2.73 0.03 6.43
N ARG A 115 -3.01 -0.79 5.41
CA ARG A 115 -1.98 -1.62 4.75
C ARG A 115 -0.91 -0.78 4.06
N LEU A 116 -1.30 0.32 3.41
CA LEU A 116 -0.33 1.28 2.87
C LEU A 116 0.56 1.84 3.98
N PHE A 117 -0.01 2.40 5.04
CA PHE A 117 0.77 2.98 6.14
C PHE A 117 1.67 1.96 6.82
N TYR A 118 1.22 0.72 7.00
CA TYR A 118 2.07 -0.37 7.45
C TYR A 118 3.31 -0.52 6.57
N THR A 119 3.13 -0.58 5.24
CA THR A 119 4.23 -0.69 4.28
C THR A 119 5.18 0.51 4.38
N LEU A 120 4.67 1.73 4.40
CA LEU A 120 5.49 2.95 4.49
C LEU A 120 6.30 3.02 5.79
N MET A 121 5.70 2.61 6.91
CA MET A 121 6.34 2.56 8.22
C MET A 121 7.40 1.45 8.29
N ARG A 122 7.12 0.27 7.72
CA ARG A 122 8.11 -0.82 7.62
C ARG A 122 9.29 -0.46 6.74
N LEU A 123 9.08 0.29 5.66
CA LEU A 123 10.14 0.86 4.85
C LEU A 123 10.84 2.05 5.53
N LYS A 124 10.43 2.49 6.72
CA LYS A 124 10.97 3.65 7.43
C LYS A 124 10.98 4.94 6.60
N LEU A 125 10.02 5.09 5.69
CA LEU A 125 9.95 6.25 4.79
C LEU A 125 9.54 7.55 5.53
N PRO A 126 9.90 8.73 5.00
CA PRO A 126 9.44 10.00 5.54
C PRO A 126 7.96 10.23 5.27
N ILE A 127 7.17 10.32 6.35
CA ILE A 127 5.74 10.60 6.28
C ILE A 127 5.46 11.87 7.08
N ARG A 128 5.27 12.99 6.39
CA ARG A 128 4.89 14.28 7.01
C ARG A 128 3.43 14.56 6.70
N SER A 129 2.64 14.91 7.71
CA SER A 129 1.24 15.30 7.51
C SER A 129 1.13 16.72 6.97
N TRP A 130 0.03 17.02 6.30
CA TRP A 130 -0.29 18.41 5.89
C TRP A 130 -0.42 19.39 7.07
N ARG A 131 -0.54 18.89 8.31
CA ARG A 131 -0.54 19.73 9.51
C ARG A 131 0.87 20.15 9.92
N GLU A 132 1.86 19.28 9.65
CA GLU A 132 3.28 19.54 9.89
C GLU A 132 3.91 20.33 8.73
N ASP A 133 3.47 20.06 7.50
CA ASP A 133 3.89 20.77 6.28
C ASP A 133 2.65 21.11 5.43
N PRO A 134 2.06 22.30 5.58
CA PRO A 134 0.83 22.67 4.86
C PRO A 134 0.93 22.70 3.34
N ASN A 135 2.14 22.80 2.79
CA ASN A 135 2.34 22.96 1.35
C ASN A 135 2.71 21.65 0.65
N ASN A 136 3.41 20.74 1.34
CA ASN A 136 3.90 19.49 0.74
C ASN A 136 3.57 18.23 1.55
N GLY A 137 2.88 18.38 2.69
CA GLY A 137 2.54 17.26 3.56
C GLY A 137 1.43 16.38 2.98
N LEU A 138 1.50 15.09 3.31
CA LEU A 138 0.54 14.09 2.88
C LEU A 138 -0.82 14.30 3.54
N ALA A 139 -1.89 14.19 2.76
CA ALA A 139 -3.27 14.17 3.22
C ALA A 139 -4.14 13.29 2.30
N PHE A 140 -5.24 12.76 2.84
CA PHE A 140 -6.23 12.00 2.08
C PHE A 140 -7.61 12.65 2.12
N ASN A 141 -8.23 12.77 0.96
CA ASN A 141 -9.64 13.12 0.80
C ASN A 141 -10.41 11.92 0.26
N PHE A 142 -11.42 11.48 1.01
CA PHE A 142 -12.38 10.47 0.57
C PHE A 142 -13.70 11.15 0.29
N LEU A 143 -14.00 11.33 -1.00
CA LEU A 143 -15.11 12.17 -1.44
C LEU A 143 -16.19 11.32 -2.12
N ASP A 144 -17.44 11.64 -1.80
CA ASP A 144 -18.60 11.15 -2.53
C ASP A 144 -18.92 12.09 -3.69
N ASP A 145 -19.60 11.56 -4.69
CA ASP A 145 -20.13 12.39 -5.76
C ASP A 145 -21.17 13.37 -5.19
N ALA A 146 -21.19 14.58 -5.73
CA ALA A 146 -22.11 15.59 -5.25
C ALA A 146 -23.57 15.17 -5.51
N PRO A 147 -24.49 15.31 -4.54
CA PRO A 147 -25.89 14.91 -4.69
C PRO A 147 -26.64 15.65 -5.81
N ASP A 148 -26.13 16.80 -6.23
CA ASP A 148 -26.68 17.63 -7.30
C ASP A 148 -26.35 17.11 -8.72
N GLY A 149 -25.55 16.05 -8.82
CA GLY A 149 -25.14 15.47 -10.10
C GLY A 149 -24.10 16.30 -10.86
N SER A 150 -23.38 17.21 -10.18
CA SER A 150 -22.19 17.85 -10.74
C SER A 150 -21.08 16.85 -11.08
N ALA A 151 -19.96 17.34 -11.63
CA ALA A 151 -18.92 16.48 -12.19
C ALA A 151 -18.45 15.42 -11.18
N PRO A 152 -18.32 14.16 -11.61
CA PRO A 152 -17.93 13.07 -10.73
C PRO A 152 -16.58 13.37 -10.07
N VAL A 153 -16.42 12.96 -8.82
CA VAL A 153 -15.13 13.03 -8.13
C VAL A 153 -14.11 12.23 -8.93
N MET A 154 -12.97 12.85 -9.23
CA MET A 154 -11.83 12.20 -9.85
C MET A 154 -10.81 11.81 -8.78
N THR A 155 -10.38 10.56 -8.84
CA THR A 155 -9.24 10.06 -8.07
C THR A 155 -7.96 10.59 -8.69
N GLY A 156 -6.99 10.91 -7.84
CA GLY A 156 -5.68 11.38 -8.25
C GLY A 156 -4.94 12.04 -7.09
N HIS A 157 -3.81 12.66 -7.41
CA HIS A 157 -3.03 13.42 -6.45
C HIS A 157 -2.81 14.87 -6.87
N ASN A 158 -2.52 15.72 -5.89
CA ASN A 158 -2.04 17.08 -6.10
C ASN A 158 -1.16 17.50 -4.92
N ASN A 159 0.16 17.60 -5.13
CA ASN A 159 1.13 18.11 -4.13
C ASN A 159 0.97 17.51 -2.73
N GLY A 160 0.89 16.17 -2.65
CA GLY A 160 0.73 15.44 -1.38
C GLY A 160 -0.71 15.26 -0.91
N LEU A 161 -1.70 15.90 -1.55
CA LEU A 161 -3.10 15.56 -1.36
C LEU A 161 -3.50 14.41 -2.29
N VAL A 162 -3.80 13.24 -1.74
CA VAL A 162 -4.39 12.12 -2.47
C VAL A 162 -5.91 12.19 -2.33
N THR A 163 -6.63 12.25 -3.44
CA THR A 163 -8.09 12.22 -3.47
C THR A 163 -8.54 10.89 -4.05
N LEU A 164 -9.48 10.22 -3.38
CA LEU A 164 -10.06 8.98 -3.82
C LEU A 164 -11.58 9.11 -3.81
N ALA A 165 -12.21 8.82 -4.95
CA ALA A 165 -13.66 8.73 -5.03
C ALA A 165 -14.14 7.49 -4.26
N ILE A 166 -15.06 7.65 -3.30
CA ILE A 166 -15.47 6.52 -2.45
C ILE A 166 -16.16 5.39 -3.24
N ARG A 167 -16.72 5.71 -4.41
CA ARG A 167 -17.30 4.71 -5.32
C ARG A 167 -16.28 3.66 -5.78
N GLU A 168 -14.97 3.93 -5.73
CA GLU A 168 -13.95 2.93 -6.06
C GLU A 168 -13.89 1.76 -5.07
N ALA A 169 -14.47 1.95 -3.87
CA ALA A 169 -14.61 0.89 -2.88
C ALA A 169 -15.81 -0.04 -3.16
N ASP A 170 -16.63 0.30 -4.14
CA ASP A 170 -17.67 -0.57 -4.68
C ASP A 170 -17.03 -1.58 -5.65
N ASP A 171 -17.23 -2.87 -5.39
CA ASP A 171 -16.58 -3.93 -6.14
C ASP A 171 -17.10 -4.02 -7.58
N ALA A 172 -18.37 -3.73 -7.81
CA ALA A 172 -18.97 -3.74 -9.15
C ALA A 172 -18.50 -2.54 -9.97
N GLU A 173 -18.49 -1.35 -9.38
CA GLU A 173 -17.98 -0.14 -10.03
C GLU A 173 -16.50 -0.28 -10.39
N ARG A 174 -15.69 -0.82 -9.47
CA ARG A 174 -14.26 -1.04 -9.70
C ARG A 174 -14.01 -2.04 -10.82
N GLU A 175 -14.76 -3.13 -10.89
CA GLU A 175 -14.64 -4.10 -11.97
C GLU A 175 -15.09 -3.51 -13.32
N ARG A 176 -16.16 -2.71 -13.33
CA ARG A 176 -16.58 -1.97 -14.53
C ARG A 176 -15.47 -1.05 -15.03
N MET A 177 -14.89 -0.22 -14.15
CA MET A 177 -13.79 0.68 -14.50
C MET A 177 -12.56 -0.09 -14.99
N ARG A 178 -12.23 -1.22 -14.35
CA ARG A 178 -11.10 -2.06 -14.77
C ARG A 178 -11.26 -2.50 -16.23
N VAL A 179 -12.46 -2.93 -16.62
CA VAL A 179 -12.76 -3.34 -17.99
C VAL A 179 -12.77 -2.15 -18.95
N GLU A 180 -13.44 -1.06 -18.59
CA GLU A 180 -13.54 0.17 -19.41
C GLU A 180 -12.17 0.79 -19.70
N MET A 181 -11.26 0.76 -18.72
CA MET A 181 -9.90 1.30 -18.82
C MET A 181 -8.89 0.30 -19.37
N GLY A 182 -9.30 -0.95 -19.65
CA GLY A 182 -8.39 -2.00 -20.13
C GLY A 182 -7.31 -2.40 -19.13
N GLU A 183 -7.56 -2.23 -17.84
CA GLU A 183 -6.62 -2.51 -16.76
C GLU A 183 -6.57 -4.00 -16.43
N TYR A 184 -5.36 -4.53 -16.21
CA TYR A 184 -5.20 -5.93 -15.78
C TYR A 184 -5.60 -6.14 -14.32
N TYR A 185 -5.48 -5.11 -13.49
CA TYR A 185 -5.62 -5.21 -12.04
C TYR A 185 -6.03 -3.85 -11.45
N ARG A 186 -7.18 -3.80 -10.76
CA ARG A 186 -7.70 -2.59 -10.10
C ARG A 186 -8.10 -2.92 -8.66
N THR A 187 -7.38 -2.39 -7.68
CA THR A 187 -7.71 -2.53 -6.25
C THR A 187 -7.49 -1.22 -5.51
N LEU A 188 -8.22 -0.99 -4.42
CA LEU A 188 -8.05 0.18 -3.56
C LEU A 188 -6.59 0.36 -3.09
N LEU A 189 -5.96 -0.74 -2.68
CA LEU A 189 -4.57 -0.71 -2.23
C LEU A 189 -3.61 -0.44 -3.39
N GLY A 190 -3.89 -0.96 -4.59
CA GLY A 190 -3.14 -0.63 -5.81
C GLY A 190 -3.17 0.86 -6.11
N HIS A 191 -4.34 1.48 -6.12
CA HIS A 191 -4.44 2.93 -6.33
C HIS A 191 -3.73 3.72 -5.26
N PHE A 192 -3.91 3.38 -3.99
CA PHE A 192 -3.17 4.05 -2.92
C PHE A 192 -1.65 3.98 -3.11
N ARG A 193 -1.15 2.85 -3.63
CA ARG A 193 0.27 2.65 -3.92
C ARG A 193 0.75 3.44 -5.14
N HIS A 194 -0.10 3.60 -6.14
CA HIS A 194 0.16 4.49 -7.29
C HIS A 194 0.18 5.96 -6.84
N GLU A 195 -0.90 6.43 -6.21
CA GLU A 195 -1.05 7.84 -5.81
C GLU A 195 0.03 8.30 -4.82
N ILE A 196 0.42 7.44 -3.87
CA ILE A 196 1.52 7.76 -2.97
C ILE A 196 2.87 7.82 -3.70
N GLY A 197 3.00 7.14 -4.84
CA GLY A 197 4.17 7.18 -5.69
C GLY A 197 4.48 8.61 -6.12
N HIS A 198 3.49 9.40 -6.50
CA HIS A 198 3.70 10.81 -6.82
C HIS A 198 4.14 11.65 -5.61
N TYR A 199 3.58 11.39 -4.42
CA TYR A 199 4.06 12.03 -3.18
C TYR A 199 5.55 11.71 -2.94
N TYR A 200 5.96 10.46 -3.09
CA TYR A 200 7.36 10.08 -2.93
C TYR A 200 8.26 10.50 -4.07
N TRP A 201 7.74 10.73 -5.27
CA TRP A 201 8.49 11.40 -6.33
C TRP A 201 8.87 12.82 -5.89
N ASN A 202 7.94 13.58 -5.32
CA ASN A 202 8.25 14.91 -4.79
C ASN A 202 9.33 14.82 -3.69
N VAL A 203 9.14 13.92 -2.70
CA VAL A 203 10.02 13.86 -1.52
C VAL A 203 11.39 13.25 -1.81
N LEU A 204 11.46 12.18 -2.60
CA LEU A 204 12.67 11.39 -2.81
C LEU A 204 13.37 11.66 -4.14
N VAL A 205 12.71 12.33 -5.09
CA VAL A 205 13.31 12.70 -6.37
C VAL A 205 13.50 14.21 -6.48
N ARG A 206 12.41 14.96 -6.54
CA ARG A 206 12.44 16.42 -6.76
C ARG A 206 13.17 17.14 -5.63
N ASP A 207 12.71 16.95 -4.40
CA ASP A 207 13.21 17.69 -3.24
C ASP A 207 14.57 17.14 -2.73
N ALA A 208 14.91 15.91 -3.12
CA ALA A 208 16.20 15.29 -2.84
C ALA A 208 17.27 15.55 -3.92
N GLY A 209 16.95 16.32 -4.97
CA GLY A 209 17.89 16.70 -6.02
C GLY A 209 18.28 15.57 -6.98
N ARG A 210 17.39 14.62 -7.24
CA ARG A 210 17.63 13.41 -8.05
C ARG A 210 16.92 13.39 -9.40
N LEU A 211 16.43 14.55 -9.86
CA LEU A 211 15.70 14.69 -11.12
C LEU A 211 16.46 14.09 -12.31
N GLU A 212 17.74 14.42 -12.48
CA GLU A 212 18.53 13.94 -13.61
C GLU A 212 18.72 12.42 -13.60
N SER A 213 18.97 11.81 -12.43
CA SER A 213 19.05 10.35 -12.31
C SER A 213 17.70 9.67 -12.55
N CYS A 214 16.59 10.31 -12.16
CA CYS A 214 15.25 9.79 -12.45
C CYS A 214 14.92 9.88 -13.94
N ARG A 215 15.25 11.00 -14.59
CA ARG A 215 15.06 11.23 -16.03
C ARG A 215 15.85 10.27 -16.89
N ALA A 216 17.06 9.90 -16.46
CA ALA A 216 17.87 8.89 -17.13
C ALA A 216 17.18 7.51 -17.20
N ILE A 217 16.29 7.20 -16.25
CA ILE A 217 15.62 5.91 -16.11
C ILE A 217 14.17 5.93 -16.64
N PHE A 218 13.41 6.98 -16.33
CA PHE A 218 11.97 7.09 -16.63
C PHE A 218 11.66 8.00 -17.83
N GLY A 219 12.60 8.86 -18.23
CA GLY A 219 12.39 9.88 -19.26
C GLY A 219 12.03 11.26 -18.70
N ASP A 220 11.76 12.20 -19.61
CA ASP A 220 11.58 13.62 -19.28
C ASP A 220 10.20 13.92 -18.68
N ASP A 221 10.17 14.17 -17.37
CA ASP A 221 8.97 14.58 -16.61
C ASP A 221 8.50 16.01 -16.88
N SER A 222 9.25 16.84 -17.62
CA SER A 222 8.86 18.22 -17.94
C SER A 222 7.89 18.35 -19.11
N GLN A 223 7.55 17.23 -19.76
CA GLN A 223 6.52 17.18 -20.79
C GLN A 223 5.18 17.68 -20.26
N ASP A 224 4.40 18.33 -21.12
CA ASP A 224 3.04 18.74 -20.72
C ASP A 224 2.20 17.50 -20.42
N TYR A 225 1.73 17.44 -19.18
CA TYR A 225 1.03 16.27 -18.65
C TYR A 225 -0.29 16.01 -19.38
N GLN A 226 -1.06 17.05 -19.67
CA GLN A 226 -2.38 16.91 -20.30
C GLN A 226 -2.23 16.50 -21.77
N ASP A 227 -1.29 17.10 -22.48
CA ASP A 227 -0.98 16.72 -23.86
C ASP A 227 -0.43 15.29 -23.95
N ALA A 228 0.38 14.85 -22.97
CA ALA A 228 0.88 13.48 -22.90
C ALA A 228 -0.24 12.45 -22.67
N LEU A 229 -1.13 12.70 -21.71
CA LEU A 229 -2.32 11.86 -21.49
C LEU A 229 -3.23 11.83 -22.72
N GLN A 230 -3.48 12.98 -23.35
CA GLN A 230 -4.31 13.03 -24.56
C GLN A 230 -3.68 12.23 -25.70
N ARG A 231 -2.35 12.31 -25.89
CA ARG A 231 -1.63 11.47 -26.86
C ARG A 231 -1.78 9.99 -26.55
N HIS A 232 -1.70 9.59 -25.28
CA HIS A 232 -1.88 8.20 -24.85
C HIS A 232 -3.27 7.67 -25.18
N TYR A 233 -4.35 8.40 -24.85
CA TYR A 233 -5.71 7.92 -25.14
C TYR A 233 -6.07 7.94 -26.63
N ASN A 234 -5.42 8.79 -27.42
CA ASN A 234 -5.67 8.89 -28.86
C ASN A 234 -4.86 7.90 -29.70
N ASN A 235 -3.86 7.22 -29.14
CA ASN A 235 -2.96 6.34 -29.88
C ASN A 235 -2.75 5.01 -29.15
N PRO A 236 -2.60 3.88 -29.88
CA PRO A 236 -2.18 2.65 -29.23
C PRO A 236 -0.77 2.81 -28.63
N PRO A 237 -0.46 2.12 -27.52
CA PRO A 237 0.89 2.13 -26.96
C PRO A 237 1.89 1.52 -27.98
N PRO A 238 3.18 1.93 -27.95
CA PRO A 238 4.21 1.36 -28.82
C PRO A 238 4.29 -0.15 -28.72
N GLU A 239 4.51 -0.89 -29.81
CA GLU A 239 4.47 -2.37 -29.78
C GLU A 239 5.44 -3.00 -28.76
N ASP A 240 6.59 -2.37 -28.55
CA ASP A 240 7.66 -2.78 -27.65
C ASP A 240 7.53 -2.20 -26.22
N TRP A 241 6.39 -1.60 -25.86
CA TRP A 241 6.23 -0.93 -24.56
C TRP A 241 6.55 -1.85 -23.37
N ARG A 242 6.23 -3.15 -23.48
CA ARG A 242 6.44 -4.17 -22.43
C ARG A 242 7.91 -4.39 -22.09
N GLU A 243 8.83 -4.03 -22.98
CA GLU A 243 10.28 -4.10 -22.73
C GLU A 243 10.74 -3.08 -21.68
N ARG A 244 9.96 -2.01 -21.47
CA ARG A 244 10.34 -0.90 -20.58
C ARG A 244 9.31 -0.54 -19.54
N HIS A 245 8.02 -0.75 -19.79
CA HIS A 245 6.94 -0.29 -18.92
C HIS A 245 6.16 -1.45 -18.33
N VAL A 246 5.76 -1.31 -17.07
CA VAL A 246 5.03 -2.35 -16.35
C VAL A 246 3.56 -2.43 -16.79
N SER A 247 2.99 -1.32 -17.25
CA SER A 247 1.62 -1.24 -17.77
C SER A 247 1.57 -0.36 -19.02
N SER A 248 0.48 -0.46 -19.79
CA SER A 248 0.24 0.46 -20.91
C SER A 248 0.11 1.90 -20.40
N TYR A 249 -0.55 2.10 -19.26
CA TYR A 249 -0.74 3.43 -18.67
C TYR A 249 0.60 4.08 -18.25
N ALA A 250 1.58 3.29 -17.81
CA ALA A 250 2.93 3.78 -17.53
C ALA A 250 3.64 4.39 -18.77
N THR A 251 3.15 4.14 -20.00
CA THR A 251 3.68 4.81 -21.21
C THR A 251 3.17 6.24 -21.36
N SER A 252 2.15 6.63 -20.60
CA SER A 252 1.44 7.90 -20.79
C SER A 252 2.28 9.12 -20.44
N HIS A 253 3.10 9.02 -19.38
CA HIS A 253 3.99 10.08 -18.93
C HIS A 253 5.08 9.51 -18.00
N PRO A 254 6.33 10.00 -18.02
CA PRO A 254 7.40 9.53 -17.12
C PRO A 254 7.07 9.60 -15.63
N TRP A 255 6.23 10.56 -15.24
CA TRP A 255 5.72 10.67 -13.87
C TRP A 255 4.76 9.55 -13.49
N GLU A 256 3.92 9.10 -14.44
CA GLU A 256 3.02 7.95 -14.26
C GLU A 256 3.80 6.64 -14.26
N ASP A 257 4.82 6.53 -15.11
CA ASP A 257 5.74 5.39 -15.12
C ASP A 257 6.46 5.20 -13.78
N PHE A 258 6.88 6.30 -13.15
CA PHE A 258 7.43 6.29 -11.79
C PHE A 258 6.39 5.82 -10.77
N ALA A 259 5.18 6.37 -10.80
CA ALA A 259 4.12 6.03 -9.84
C ALA A 259 3.67 4.56 -9.97
N GLU A 260 3.51 4.06 -11.19
CA GLU A 260 3.23 2.66 -11.49
C GLU A 260 4.37 1.75 -11.00
N THR A 261 5.62 2.07 -11.34
CA THR A 261 6.78 1.29 -10.89
C THR A 261 6.89 1.28 -9.36
N TRP A 262 6.66 2.42 -8.72
CA TRP A 262 6.62 2.54 -7.26
C TRP A 262 5.54 1.63 -6.67
N ALA A 263 4.33 1.64 -7.23
CA ALA A 263 3.25 0.79 -6.78
C ALA A 263 3.63 -0.70 -6.86
N HIS A 264 4.21 -1.11 -7.98
CA HIS A 264 4.71 -2.46 -8.22
C HIS A 264 5.79 -2.87 -7.23
N TYR A 265 6.75 -2.00 -6.93
CA TYR A 265 7.74 -2.27 -5.89
C TYR A 265 7.07 -2.56 -4.53
N LEU A 266 6.06 -1.76 -4.15
CA LEU A 266 5.30 -2.00 -2.92
C LEU A 266 4.45 -3.28 -2.96
N HIS A 267 3.89 -3.64 -4.11
CA HIS A 267 3.23 -4.94 -4.32
C HIS A 267 4.17 -6.10 -4.03
N ILE A 268 5.37 -6.06 -4.60
CA ILE A 268 6.38 -7.11 -4.48
C ILE A 268 6.81 -7.29 -3.03
N VAL A 269 7.36 -6.25 -2.39
CA VAL A 269 7.94 -6.39 -1.02
C VAL A 269 6.88 -6.76 0.02
N SER A 270 5.65 -6.25 -0.13
CA SER A 270 4.57 -6.54 0.83
C SER A 270 4.05 -7.96 0.72
N THR A 271 4.03 -8.50 -0.49
CA THR A 271 3.57 -9.86 -0.77
C THR A 271 4.64 -10.87 -0.38
N LEU A 272 5.91 -10.58 -0.69
CA LEU A 272 7.05 -11.39 -0.24
C LEU A 272 7.12 -11.48 1.28
N GLU A 273 6.84 -10.40 2.01
CA GLU A 273 6.76 -10.49 3.47
C GLU A 273 5.65 -11.43 3.95
N THR A 274 4.48 -11.44 3.28
CA THR A 274 3.44 -12.43 3.60
C THR A 274 3.97 -13.84 3.35
N ALA A 275 4.49 -14.11 2.15
CA ALA A 275 5.03 -15.42 1.79
C ALA A 275 6.11 -15.89 2.78
N TRP A 276 7.02 -14.99 3.14
CA TRP A 276 8.09 -15.22 4.12
C TRP A 276 7.54 -15.54 5.51
N ALA A 277 6.54 -14.81 6.00
CA ALA A 277 5.93 -15.06 7.30
C ALA A 277 5.21 -16.42 7.39
N TYR A 278 4.76 -16.94 6.25
CA TYR A 278 4.16 -18.28 6.14
C TYR A 278 5.17 -19.39 5.84
N GLY A 279 6.45 -19.07 5.62
CA GLY A 279 7.46 -20.04 5.21
C GLY A 279 7.18 -20.66 3.84
N VAL A 280 6.58 -19.89 2.92
CA VAL A 280 6.29 -20.37 1.56
C VAL A 280 7.59 -20.57 0.79
N THR A 281 7.87 -21.82 0.39
CA THR A 281 8.93 -22.17 -0.54
C THR A 281 8.35 -22.81 -1.81
N ILE A 282 9.03 -22.65 -2.94
CA ILE A 282 8.59 -23.15 -4.24
C ILE A 282 9.71 -24.05 -4.80
N HIS A 283 9.40 -25.33 -5.01
CA HIS A 283 10.30 -26.29 -5.65
C HIS A 283 9.52 -27.13 -6.68
N PRO A 284 9.48 -26.71 -7.95
CA PRO A 284 8.77 -27.44 -9.00
C PRO A 284 9.40 -28.82 -9.27
N GLY A 285 8.56 -29.84 -9.45
CA GLY A 285 8.98 -31.21 -9.78
C GLY A 285 9.35 -31.41 -11.26
N ILE A 286 10.20 -30.53 -11.82
CA ILE A 286 10.69 -30.61 -13.21
C ILE A 286 12.21 -30.81 -13.25
N PRO A 287 12.79 -31.32 -14.37
CA PRO A 287 14.21 -31.67 -14.43
C PRO A 287 15.21 -30.52 -14.20
N ASP A 288 14.85 -29.28 -14.53
CA ASP A 288 15.65 -28.08 -14.25
C ASP A 288 14.74 -26.97 -13.69
N PRO A 289 14.50 -26.97 -12.37
CA PRO A 289 13.60 -26.02 -11.74
C PRO A 289 14.34 -24.77 -11.24
N SER A 290 15.64 -24.62 -11.53
CA SER A 290 16.52 -23.62 -10.88
C SER A 290 15.99 -22.19 -10.98
N THR A 291 15.44 -21.81 -12.14
CA THR A 291 14.86 -20.47 -12.39
C THR A 291 13.44 -20.30 -11.84
N LEU A 292 12.81 -21.37 -11.39
CA LEU A 292 11.44 -21.41 -10.85
C LEU A 292 11.41 -21.92 -9.39
N SER A 293 12.56 -22.00 -8.74
CA SER A 293 12.68 -22.43 -7.34
C SER A 293 13.07 -21.28 -6.45
N THR A 294 12.52 -21.22 -5.25
CA THR A 294 12.94 -20.27 -4.21
C THR A 294 12.61 -20.80 -2.82
N ASP A 295 13.52 -20.57 -1.88
CA ASP A 295 13.26 -20.73 -0.44
C ASP A 295 12.60 -19.47 0.17
N GLY A 296 12.21 -18.51 -0.68
CA GLY A 296 11.80 -17.17 -0.26
C GLY A 296 13.02 -16.24 -0.04
N PRO A 297 12.78 -14.97 0.34
CA PRO A 297 13.88 -14.05 0.63
C PRO A 297 14.59 -14.48 1.92
N MET A 298 15.93 -14.53 1.89
CA MET A 298 16.76 -14.86 3.06
C MET A 298 16.73 -13.76 4.13
N ASN A 299 16.39 -12.55 3.71
CA ASN A 299 16.46 -11.31 4.47
C ASN A 299 15.10 -10.60 4.46
N ASP A 300 14.87 -9.66 5.39
CA ASP A 300 13.60 -8.91 5.44
C ASP A 300 13.44 -8.08 4.15
N PRO A 301 12.40 -8.34 3.31
CA PRO A 301 12.20 -7.62 2.05
C PRO A 301 12.04 -6.10 2.25
N TYR A 302 11.60 -5.66 3.43
CA TYR A 302 11.46 -4.24 3.75
C TYR A 302 12.77 -3.56 4.11
N LEU A 303 13.74 -4.27 4.68
CA LEU A 303 14.86 -3.65 5.41
C LEU A 303 16.25 -4.10 4.96
N THR A 304 16.44 -5.39 4.69
CA THR A 304 17.78 -5.95 4.50
C THR A 304 17.96 -6.75 3.21
N ALA A 305 16.88 -7.23 2.60
CA ALA A 305 17.01 -7.99 1.35
C ALA A 305 17.57 -7.11 0.22
N THR A 306 18.50 -7.67 -0.55
CA THR A 306 19.01 -7.03 -1.77
C THR A 306 17.94 -7.04 -2.86
N PHE A 307 18.12 -6.21 -3.89
CA PHE A 307 17.20 -6.22 -5.02
C PHE A 307 17.15 -7.59 -5.72
N ASP A 308 18.31 -8.23 -5.90
CA ASP A 308 18.41 -9.56 -6.52
C ASP A 308 17.69 -10.61 -5.68
N GLU A 309 17.88 -10.63 -4.35
CA GLU A 309 17.14 -11.54 -3.45
C GLU A 309 15.63 -11.36 -3.55
N ILE A 310 15.16 -10.12 -3.69
CA ILE A 310 13.73 -9.81 -3.88
C ILE A 310 13.24 -10.37 -5.23
N MET A 311 13.98 -10.15 -6.32
CA MET A 311 13.58 -10.61 -7.65
C MET A 311 13.63 -12.14 -7.78
N ASP A 312 14.65 -12.78 -7.22
CA ASP A 312 14.84 -14.23 -7.23
C ASP A 312 13.74 -14.95 -6.42
N ALA A 313 13.24 -14.32 -5.36
CA ALA A 313 12.08 -14.83 -4.62
C ALA A 313 10.73 -14.53 -5.33
N TRP A 314 10.62 -13.38 -5.98
CA TRP A 314 9.36 -12.93 -6.57
C TRP A 314 8.92 -13.76 -7.77
N VAL A 315 9.84 -14.05 -8.70
CA VAL A 315 9.50 -14.68 -9.98
C VAL A 315 8.91 -16.10 -9.79
N PRO A 316 9.53 -17.00 -9.00
CA PRO A 316 8.96 -18.31 -8.69
C PRO A 316 7.62 -18.22 -7.97
N LEU A 317 7.51 -17.32 -6.99
CA LEU A 317 6.28 -17.12 -6.22
C LEU A 317 5.11 -16.73 -7.13
N THR A 318 5.29 -15.73 -7.99
CA THR A 318 4.22 -15.30 -8.90
C THR A 318 3.86 -16.38 -9.92
N SER A 319 4.84 -17.15 -10.38
CA SER A 319 4.59 -18.24 -11.33
C SER A 319 3.71 -19.34 -10.72
N ALA A 320 4.00 -19.71 -9.47
CA ALA A 320 3.20 -20.67 -8.72
C ALA A 320 1.80 -20.14 -8.41
N VAL A 321 1.69 -18.92 -7.85
CA VAL A 321 0.40 -18.33 -7.46
C VAL A 321 -0.49 -18.06 -8.67
N ASN A 322 0.05 -17.57 -9.78
CA ASN A 322 -0.73 -17.41 -11.02
C ASN A 322 -1.24 -18.76 -11.52
N SER A 323 -0.43 -19.82 -11.44
CA SER A 323 -0.86 -21.17 -11.84
C SER A 323 -1.96 -21.72 -10.91
N LEU A 324 -1.88 -21.46 -9.60
CA LEU A 324 -2.94 -21.78 -8.65
C LEU A 324 -4.24 -21.02 -8.97
N ASN A 325 -4.16 -19.72 -9.26
CA ASN A 325 -5.31 -18.91 -9.66
C ASN A 325 -5.98 -19.46 -10.92
N ARG A 326 -5.21 -19.74 -11.97
CA ARG A 326 -5.74 -20.34 -13.21
C ARG A 326 -6.39 -21.70 -12.97
N SER A 327 -5.85 -22.50 -12.05
CA SER A 327 -6.42 -23.80 -11.68
C SER A 327 -7.79 -23.67 -10.99
N MET A 328 -8.03 -22.54 -10.32
CA MET A 328 -9.31 -22.18 -9.71
C MET A 328 -10.22 -21.38 -10.67
N GLY A 329 -9.82 -21.17 -11.92
CA GLY A 329 -10.56 -20.36 -12.89
C GLY A 329 -10.52 -18.85 -12.61
N LEU A 330 -9.56 -18.38 -11.81
CA LEU A 330 -9.35 -16.97 -11.49
C LEU A 330 -8.30 -16.35 -12.40
N ALA A 331 -8.36 -15.02 -12.55
CA ALA A 331 -7.32 -14.26 -13.23
C ALA A 331 -5.98 -14.37 -12.48
N ASP A 332 -4.89 -14.20 -13.22
CA ASP A 332 -3.54 -14.16 -12.66
C ASP A 332 -3.45 -13.12 -11.52
N PHE A 333 -2.85 -13.51 -10.40
CA PHE A 333 -2.64 -12.62 -9.25
C PHE A 333 -1.69 -11.47 -9.61
N TYR A 334 -0.68 -11.76 -10.43
CA TYR A 334 0.28 -10.80 -10.93
C TYR A 334 0.48 -10.99 -12.45
N PRO A 335 -0.36 -10.37 -13.29
CA PRO A 335 -0.37 -10.55 -14.76
C PRO A 335 0.70 -9.70 -15.48
N PHE A 336 1.81 -9.36 -14.82
CA PHE A 336 2.80 -8.42 -15.33
C PHE A 336 4.13 -9.12 -15.61
N VAL A 337 4.82 -8.68 -16.66
CA VAL A 337 6.13 -9.21 -17.05
C VAL A 337 7.22 -8.26 -16.61
N LEU A 338 8.15 -8.74 -15.78
CA LEU A 338 9.30 -7.97 -15.32
C LEU A 338 10.50 -8.16 -16.25
N THR A 339 10.46 -7.49 -17.40
CA THR A 339 11.56 -7.40 -18.37
C THR A 339 12.77 -6.68 -17.79
N ALA A 340 13.90 -6.71 -18.49
CA ALA A 340 15.13 -6.05 -18.03
C ALA A 340 14.93 -4.55 -17.76
N GLY A 341 14.21 -3.84 -18.63
CA GLY A 341 13.92 -2.41 -18.45
C GLY A 341 13.01 -2.13 -17.25
N VAL A 342 12.01 -2.97 -17.01
CA VAL A 342 11.15 -2.83 -15.81
C VAL A 342 11.94 -3.13 -14.54
N ARG A 343 12.83 -4.13 -14.56
CA ARG A 343 13.70 -4.45 -13.42
C ARG A 343 14.68 -3.32 -13.11
N GLU A 344 15.22 -2.65 -14.11
CA GLU A 344 16.08 -1.46 -13.92
C GLU A 344 15.34 -0.34 -13.19
N LYS A 345 14.08 -0.06 -13.58
CA LYS A 345 13.22 0.91 -12.91
C LYS A 345 12.90 0.51 -11.47
N LEU A 346 12.56 -0.77 -11.24
CA LEU A 346 12.33 -1.29 -9.88
C LEU A 346 13.61 -1.21 -9.01
N ALA A 347 14.79 -1.45 -9.59
CA ALA A 347 16.07 -1.31 -8.91
C ALA A 347 16.34 0.15 -8.51
N PHE A 348 15.98 1.11 -9.36
CA PHE A 348 16.06 2.53 -9.03
C PHE A 348 15.15 2.89 -7.84
N ILE A 349 13.90 2.42 -7.82
CA ILE A 349 12.99 2.61 -6.67
C ILE A 349 13.58 1.97 -5.40
N HIS A 350 14.11 0.76 -5.51
CA HIS A 350 14.78 0.07 -4.40
C HIS A 350 15.94 0.91 -3.84
N ALA A 351 16.82 1.43 -4.69
CA ALA A 351 17.96 2.26 -4.30
C ALA A 351 17.51 3.56 -3.59
N LEU A 352 16.52 4.28 -4.14
CA LEU A 352 15.96 5.49 -3.49
C LEU A 352 15.49 5.20 -2.06
N ILE A 353 14.80 4.08 -1.87
CA ILE A 353 14.27 3.67 -0.56
C ILE A 353 15.43 3.30 0.38
N ARG A 354 16.39 2.48 -0.07
CA ARG A 354 17.54 2.05 0.74
C ARG A 354 18.42 3.21 1.17
N GLU A 355 18.70 4.14 0.27
CA GLU A 355 19.49 5.34 0.59
C GLU A 355 18.76 6.22 1.61
N THR A 356 17.43 6.37 1.47
CA THR A 356 16.61 7.11 2.45
C THR A 356 16.60 6.44 3.81
N GLN A 357 16.55 5.10 3.86
CA GLN A 357 16.65 4.33 5.10
C GLN A 357 18.00 4.51 5.79
N ALA A 358 19.10 4.57 5.04
CA ALA A 358 20.44 4.73 5.60
C ALA A 358 20.68 6.07 6.29
N LEU A 359 19.85 7.09 6.00
CA LEU A 359 19.90 8.41 6.64
C LEU A 359 19.16 8.47 7.99
N ARG A 360 18.52 7.37 8.42
CA ARG A 360 17.65 7.28 9.59
C ARG A 360 18.06 6.15 10.52
#